data_AF-A0AAN2FHU0-F1
#
_entry.id   AF-A0AAN2FHU0-F1
#
_cell.length_a   1.000
_cell.length_b   1.000
_cell.length_c   1.000
_cell.angle_alpha   90.00
_cell.angle_beta   90.00
_cell.angle_gamma   90.00
#
_symmetry.space_group_name_H-M   'P 1'
#
loop_
_entity.id
_entity.type
_entity.pdbx_description
1 polymer ?
#
loop_
_entity_poly.entity_id
_entity_poly.type
_entity_poly.pdbx_seq_one_letter_code
_entity_poly.pdbx_strand_id
1 'polypeptide(L)'
;MRFNEIIPGLKAPVTVPSSLRKKAAGAVLRFWQGERNYKRLNENRTGYYKIDLGPFWRLLSRDEGRTWEMMNHERYNTAMRN
;
A
#
# COMPACT_ATOMS: atom_id res chain seq x y z
N MET A 1 -0.23 14.26 9.10
CA MET A 1 0.90 13.32 8.86
C MET A 1 1.40 13.55 7.45
N ARG A 2 2.68 13.90 7.27
CA ARG A 2 3.24 14.14 5.93
C ARG A 2 3.58 12.80 5.26
N PHE A 3 3.17 12.64 4.02
CA PHE A 3 3.59 11.52 3.17
C PHE A 3 4.67 12.02 2.22
N ASN A 4 5.65 11.16 1.97
CA ASN A 4 6.64 11.36 0.94
C ASN A 4 6.37 10.37 -0.19
N GLU A 5 6.53 10.83 -1.42
CA GLU A 5 6.55 9.94 -2.57
C GLU A 5 7.90 9.20 -2.60
N ILE A 6 7.86 7.87 -2.65
CA ILE A 6 9.07 7.03 -2.66
C ILE A 6 9.46 6.70 -4.11
N ILE A 7 8.46 6.34 -4.91
CA ILE A 7 8.50 6.17 -6.36
C ILE A 7 7.19 6.73 -6.92
N PRO A 8 7.10 7.07 -8.22
CA PRO A 8 5.88 7.61 -8.81
C PRO A 8 4.66 6.74 -8.47
N GLY A 9 3.66 7.32 -7.82
CA GLY A 9 2.45 6.58 -7.43
C GLY A 9 2.57 5.75 -6.15
N LEU A 10 3.69 5.75 -5.42
CA LEU A 10 3.82 5.16 -4.08
C LEU A 10 4.10 6.24 -3.03
N LYS A 11 3.13 6.44 -2.14
CA LYS A 11 3.22 7.37 -1.01
C LYS A 11 3.46 6.61 0.29
N ALA A 12 4.46 7.04 1.06
CA ALA A 12 4.74 6.49 2.39
C ALA A 12 4.92 7.58 3.45
N PRO A 13 4.51 7.37 4.72
CA PRO A 13 4.75 8.34 5.77
C PRO A 13 6.24 8.63 5.94
N VAL A 14 6.60 9.90 6.16
CA VAL A 14 8.00 10.32 6.39
C VAL A 14 8.65 9.67 7.60
N THR A 15 7.86 9.14 8.54
CA THR A 15 8.34 8.46 9.74
C THR A 15 8.74 7.00 9.51
N VAL A 16 8.48 6.46 8.31
CA VAL A 16 8.78 5.05 7.99
C VAL A 16 10.28 4.84 7.79
N PRO A 17 10.88 3.78 8.38
CA PRO A 17 12.28 3.41 8.15
C PRO A 17 12.60 3.14 6.68
N SER A 18 13.80 3.51 6.23
CA SER A 18 14.26 3.34 4.85
C SER A 18 14.16 1.90 4.34
N SER A 19 14.43 0.90 5.18
CA SER A 19 14.29 -0.52 4.83
C SER A 19 12.88 -0.87 4.39
N LEU A 20 11.87 -0.30 5.06
CA LEU A 20 10.48 -0.58 4.76
C LEU A 20 10.00 0.21 3.53
N ARG A 21 10.52 1.42 3.31
CA ARG A 21 10.32 2.16 2.04
C ARG A 21 10.84 1.37 0.84
N LYS A 22 12.04 0.78 0.95
CA LYS A 22 12.61 -0.10 -0.08
C LYS A 22 11.76 -1.33 -0.31
N LYS A 23 11.26 -1.96 0.76
CA LYS A 23 10.36 -3.12 0.67
C LYS A 23 9.04 -2.76 -0.02
N ALA A 24 8.48 -1.59 0.30
CA ALA A 24 7.28 -1.06 -0.33
C ALA A 24 7.48 -0.84 -1.83
N ALA A 25 8.55 -0.14 -2.21
CA ALA A 25 8.89 0.11 -3.61
C ALA A 25 9.06 -1.21 -4.37
N GLY A 26 9.82 -2.16 -3.82
CA GLY A 26 10.00 -3.47 -4.45
C GLY A 26 8.69 -4.25 -4.63
N ALA A 27 7.75 -4.15 -3.69
CA ALA A 27 6.45 -4.81 -3.80
C ALA A 27 5.59 -4.22 -4.92
N VAL A 28 5.55 -2.88 -5.03
CA VAL A 28 4.84 -2.17 -6.11
C VAL A 28 5.45 -2.46 -7.47
N LEU A 29 6.79 -2.45 -7.58
CA LEU A 29 7.48 -2.80 -8.82
C LEU A 29 7.11 -4.21 -9.30
N ARG A 30 7.10 -5.19 -8.39
CA ARG A 30 6.69 -6.56 -8.73
C ARG A 30 5.22 -6.63 -9.16
N PHE A 31 4.34 -5.86 -8.51
CA PHE A 31 2.94 -5.74 -8.94
C PHE A 31 2.83 -5.22 -10.38
N TRP A 32 3.58 -4.16 -10.73
CA TRP A 32 3.59 -3.63 -12.11
C TRP A 32 4.20 -4.59 -13.13
N GLN A 33 5.09 -5.50 -12.69
CA GLN A 33 5.59 -6.60 -13.52
C GLN A 33 4.56 -7.72 -13.73
N GLY A 34 3.36 -7.62 -13.15
CA GLY A 34 2.30 -8.62 -13.26
C GLY A 34 2.37 -9.70 -12.18
N GLU A 35 3.22 -9.55 -11.16
CA GLU A 35 3.27 -10.50 -10.06
C GLU A 35 1.99 -10.42 -9.21
N ARG A 36 1.40 -11.58 -8.90
CA ARG A 36 0.21 -11.67 -8.06
C ARG A 36 0.56 -11.63 -6.57
N ASN A 37 1.28 -10.60 -6.14
CA ASN A 37 1.70 -10.37 -4.76
C ASN A 37 0.71 -9.50 -3.94
N TYR A 38 -0.46 -9.25 -4.51
CA TYR A 38 -1.52 -8.42 -3.96
C TYR A 38 -2.77 -9.25 -3.67
N LYS A 39 -3.62 -8.72 -2.81
CA LYS A 39 -4.96 -9.24 -2.51
C LYS A 39 -5.99 -8.21 -2.95
N ARG A 40 -7.00 -8.66 -3.69
CA ARG A 40 -8.17 -7.84 -4.02
C ARG A 40 -9.15 -7.87 -2.85
N LEU A 41 -9.55 -6.70 -2.39
CA LEU A 41 -10.56 -6.52 -1.37
C LEU A 41 -11.92 -6.46 -2.06
N ASN A 42 -12.71 -7.52 -1.91
CA ASN A 42 -14.05 -7.62 -2.48
C ASN A 42 -15.15 -7.17 -1.49
N GLU A 43 -14.79 -6.88 -0.22
CA GLU A 43 -15.75 -6.72 0.88
C GLU A 43 -16.76 -5.58 0.67
N ASN A 44 -16.41 -4.51 -0.05
CA ASN A 44 -17.30 -3.34 -0.23
C ASN A 44 -17.45 -2.86 -1.70
N ARG A 45 -17.33 -3.76 -2.70
CA ARG A 45 -17.44 -3.42 -4.15
C ARG A 45 -16.48 -2.33 -4.67
N THR A 46 -15.49 -1.92 -3.88
CA THR A 46 -14.61 -0.80 -4.18
C THR A 46 -13.42 -1.15 -5.08
N GLY A 47 -13.19 -2.44 -5.39
CA GLY A 47 -12.11 -2.85 -6.29
C GLY A 47 -10.70 -2.58 -5.73
N TYR A 48 -10.57 -2.36 -4.42
CA TYR A 48 -9.30 -2.00 -3.80
C TYR A 48 -8.31 -3.16 -3.81
N TYR A 49 -7.03 -2.83 -3.95
CA TYR A 49 -5.93 -3.79 -3.84
C TYR A 49 -5.12 -3.51 -2.58
N LYS A 50 -4.68 -4.58 -1.92
CA LYS A 50 -3.75 -4.49 -0.80
C LYS A 50 -2.52 -5.35 -1.01
N ILE A 51 -1.38 -4.88 -0.52
CA ILE A 51 -0.16 -5.69 -0.41
C ILE A 51 0.29 -5.65 1.05
N ASP A 52 0.47 -6.83 1.65
CA ASP A 52 0.96 -6.96 3.03
C ASP A 52 2.50 -6.85 3.02
N LEU A 53 3.06 -5.77 3.58
CA LEU A 53 4.52 -5.60 3.69
C LEU A 53 5.09 -6.22 4.97
N GLY A 54 4.22 -6.55 5.92
CA GLY A 54 4.56 -7.15 7.20
C GLY A 54 3.37 -7.10 8.16
N PRO A 55 3.58 -7.42 9.46
CA PRO A 55 2.51 -7.48 10.45
C PRO A 55 1.83 -6.12 10.69
N PHE A 56 2.59 -5.02 10.61
CA PHE A 56 2.11 -3.68 10.96
C PHE A 56 1.84 -2.77 9.75
N TRP A 57 2.30 -3.15 8.55
CA TRP A 57 2.33 -2.24 7.40
C TRP A 57 1.74 -2.88 6.15
N ARG A 58 0.86 -2.12 5.50
CA ARG A 58 0.15 -2.51 4.29
C ARG A 58 0.22 -1.40 3.25
N LEU A 59 0.30 -1.79 2.00
CA LEU A 59 -0.01 -0.89 0.89
C LEU A 59 -1.48 -1.06 0.54
N LEU A 60 -2.17 0.05 0.35
CA LEU A 60 -3.54 0.10 -0.12
C LEU A 60 -3.56 0.89 -1.42
N SER A 61 -4.15 0.30 -2.45
CA SER A 61 -4.48 0.98 -3.69
C SER A 61 -5.98 1.08 -3.81
N ARG A 62 -6.46 2.30 -4.06
CA ARG A 62 -7.88 2.57 -4.31
C ARG A 62 -8.23 2.68 -5.80
N ASP A 63 -7.21 2.81 -6.64
CA ASP A 63 -7.33 3.02 -8.09
C ASP A 63 -6.80 1.80 -8.88
N GLU A 64 -7.22 0.58 -8.50
CA GLU A 64 -6.88 -0.65 -9.24
C GLU A 64 -5.37 -0.88 -9.49
N GLY A 65 -4.51 -0.41 -8.58
CA GLY A 65 -3.07 -0.61 -8.60
C GLY A 65 -2.28 0.53 -9.24
N ARG A 66 -2.97 1.61 -9.68
CA ARG A 66 -2.32 2.81 -10.24
C ARG A 66 -1.56 3.60 -9.18
N THR A 67 -2.16 3.76 -8.01
CA THR A 67 -1.54 4.47 -6.89
C THR A 67 -1.59 3.61 -5.62
N TRP A 68 -0.54 3.69 -4.83
CA TRP A 68 -0.33 2.93 -3.61
C TRP A 68 -0.04 3.86 -2.45
N GLU A 69 -0.81 3.71 -1.38
CA GLU A 69 -0.60 4.41 -0.12
C GLU A 69 -0.17 3.42 0.95
N MET A 70 0.93 3.72 1.62
CA MET A 70 1.43 2.92 2.73
C MET A 70 0.77 3.34 4.04
N MET A 71 0.16 2.37 4.70
CA MET A 71 -0.60 2.57 5.93
C MET A 71 -0.16 1.56 7.00
N ASN A 72 -0.21 2.00 8.26
CA ASN A 72 -0.09 1.07 9.38
C ASN A 72 -1.43 0.36 9.64
N HIS A 73 -1.42 -0.70 10.44
CA HIS A 73 -2.60 -1.51 10.73
C HIS A 73 -3.78 -0.69 11.28
N GLU A 74 -3.52 0.21 12.23
CA GLU A 74 -4.57 1.04 12.85
C GLU A 74 -5.25 1.94 11.82
N ARG A 75 -4.47 2.64 10.99
CA ARG A 75 -4.99 3.54 9.97
C ARG A 75 -5.68 2.79 8.83
N TYR A 76 -5.22 1.59 8.51
CA TYR A 76 -5.92 0.70 7.59
C TYR A 76 -7.32 0.35 8.13
N ASN A 77 -7.44 0.01 9.42
CA ASN A 77 -8.74 -0.31 10.01
C ASN A 77 -9.68 0.91 10.02
N THR A 78 -9.17 2.09 10.35
CA THR A 78 -9.93 3.35 10.22
C THR A 78 -10.36 3.62 8.77
N ALA A 79 -9.46 3.41 7.80
CA ALA A 79 -9.75 3.63 6.37
C ALA A 79 -10.75 2.64 5.79
N MET A 80 -10.91 1.46 6.39
CA MET A 80 -11.88 0.44 5.97
C MET A 80 -13.23 0.56 6.71
N ARG A 81 -13.30 1.34 7.79
CA ARG A 81 -14.49 1.49 8.64
C ARG A 81 -15.39 2.67 8.25
N ASN A 82 -14.97 3.53 7.33
CA ASN A 82 -15.72 4.70 6.85
C ASN A 82 -16.23 4.52 5.43
#